data_AF-D3EKQ8-F1
#
_entry.id   AF-D3EKQ8-F1
#
_cell.length_a   1.000
_cell.length_b   1.000
_cell.length_c   1.000
_cell.angle_alpha   90.00
_cell.angle_beta   90.00
_cell.angle_gamma   90.00
#
_symmetry.space_group_name_H-M   'P 1'
#
loop_
_entity.id
_entity.type
_entity.pdbx_description
1 polymer ?
#
loop_
_entity_poly.entity_id
_entity_poly.type
_entity_poly.pdbx_seq_one_letter_code
_entity_poly.pdbx_strand_id
1 'polypeptide(L)'
;MFVDKAKVYVKGGDGGDGLIAFRREKYVPEGGPAGGDGGKGGDVIFRVDEGLRTLMDFRYQKHFKAKRGEKGRNKSQHGANAESMIVRIPPGTILTDDDTGEVIGDLTRHGQQVVVARGGRGGRGNIRFATPNNPAPELAENGEEGEERYVTMELKVMADVGLVGFPSVGKSTLLSVVSAAQPKIGAYHFTTITPNLGMVEVGDGRNFVMADLPGLIEGAHEGVGLGHEFLRHVERTRVIIHVVDMAGTEGRDPFEDWQKINDEIRLYNPVLIERPQIVAANKMDMPEAEEYLAAFKEKVKEIRPDIEVMPISSLTRQGIQELLYRTIDVLESIPDEPAIEEVSEVSERKVYKFKAQNDNSFTVTRDNEMYVVHSERIERMLKRMQMNSHDAILKLARTMRHMGIDEELRKRGATEGTIVRIGDFEFEFVEGSSYY
;
A
#
# COMPACT_ATOMS: atom_id res chain seq x y z
N MET A 1 -3.18 12.05 17.12
CA MET A 1 -3.97 12.45 15.93
C MET A 1 -3.95 11.28 14.96
N PHE A 2 -5.02 10.50 14.79
CA PHE A 2 -5.03 9.38 13.84
C PHE A 2 -5.00 9.87 12.39
N VAL A 3 -4.20 9.22 11.56
CA VAL A 3 -4.09 9.45 10.12
C VAL A 3 -4.33 8.12 9.44
N ASP A 4 -5.48 8.03 8.80
CA ASP A 4 -5.98 6.94 7.96
C ASP A 4 -5.52 7.07 6.51
N LYS A 5 -5.17 8.29 6.08
CA LYS A 5 -4.71 8.57 4.72
C LYS A 5 -3.38 9.30 4.67
N ALA A 6 -2.43 8.74 3.93
CA ALA A 6 -1.12 9.34 3.72
C ALA A 6 -0.75 9.30 2.24
N LYS A 7 -0.16 10.38 1.74
CA LYS A 7 0.40 10.44 0.39
C LYS A 7 1.91 10.49 0.49
N VAL A 8 2.58 9.58 -0.20
CA VAL A 8 4.03 9.41 -0.18
C VAL A 8 4.58 9.37 -1.60
N TYR A 9 5.80 9.87 -1.77
CA TYR A 9 6.56 9.75 -2.99
C TYR A 9 7.52 8.57 -2.87
N VAL A 10 7.47 7.68 -3.84
CA VAL A 10 8.34 6.50 -3.90
C VAL A 10 9.17 6.53 -5.18
N LYS A 11 10.46 6.19 -5.05
CA LYS A 11 11.37 6.07 -6.19
C LYS A 11 12.27 4.85 -6.03
N GLY A 12 12.24 3.97 -7.03
CA GLY A 12 13.20 2.89 -7.19
C GLY A 12 14.61 3.44 -7.38
N GLY A 13 15.62 2.68 -6.97
CA GLY A 13 17.01 3.08 -7.19
C GLY A 13 17.33 3.06 -8.67
N ASP A 14 18.12 4.03 -9.13
CA ASP A 14 18.60 4.01 -10.52
C ASP A 14 19.59 2.85 -10.72
N GLY A 15 19.74 2.41 -11.97
CA GLY A 15 20.79 1.50 -12.36
C GLY A 15 22.18 2.13 -12.21
N GLY A 16 23.18 1.29 -11.99
CA GLY A 16 24.57 1.68 -12.16
C GLY A 16 24.91 1.83 -13.64
N ASP A 17 25.79 2.78 -13.97
CA ASP A 17 26.24 2.97 -15.36
C ASP A 17 27.20 1.87 -15.76
N GLY A 18 27.10 1.41 -17.01
CA GLY A 18 28.14 0.62 -17.65
C GLY A 18 29.38 1.47 -17.92
N LEU A 19 30.55 0.84 -17.89
CA LEU A 19 31.82 1.54 -18.11
C LEU A 19 32.35 1.29 -19.52
N ILE A 20 32.97 2.31 -20.11
CA ILE A 20 33.86 2.17 -21.26
C ILE A 20 35.29 2.07 -20.72
N ALA A 21 35.91 0.91 -20.89
CA ALA A 21 37.31 0.71 -20.51
C ALA A 21 38.00 -0.28 -21.45
N PHE A 22 39.33 -0.22 -21.48
CA PHE A 22 40.17 -1.09 -22.30
C PHE A 22 41.30 -1.66 -21.46
N ARG A 23 41.78 -2.85 -21.81
CA ARG A 23 42.95 -3.44 -21.16
C ARG A 23 44.19 -2.61 -21.49
N ARG A 24 45.00 -2.33 -20.47
CA ARG A 24 46.30 -1.63 -20.62
C ARG A 24 47.39 -2.49 -20.01
N GLU A 25 48.24 -3.07 -20.84
CA GLU A 25 49.33 -3.96 -20.45
C GLU A 25 50.63 -3.52 -21.13
N LYS A 26 51.77 -3.70 -20.44
CA LYS A 26 53.09 -3.14 -20.85
C LYS A 26 53.57 -3.59 -22.24
N TYR A 27 52.96 -4.61 -22.84
CA TYR A 27 53.31 -5.14 -24.17
C TYR A 27 52.09 -5.35 -25.09
N VAL A 28 50.92 -4.79 -24.72
CA VAL A 28 49.70 -4.87 -25.52
C VAL A 28 49.24 -3.45 -25.81
N PRO A 29 49.60 -2.87 -26.97
CA PRO A 29 49.29 -1.47 -27.29
C PRO A 29 47.78 -1.22 -27.42
N GLU A 30 47.03 -2.18 -27.98
CA GLU A 30 45.58 -2.11 -28.16
C GLU A 30 44.89 -3.29 -27.47
N GLY A 31 44.67 -3.14 -26.16
CA GLY A 31 43.95 -4.14 -25.39
C GLY A 31 42.45 -4.09 -25.67
N GLY A 32 41.82 -5.27 -25.71
CA GLY A 32 40.36 -5.38 -25.89
C GLY A 32 39.54 -4.71 -24.76
N PRO A 33 38.21 -4.63 -24.94
CA PRO A 33 37.31 -3.97 -24.00
C PRO A 33 37.36 -4.64 -22.61
N ALA A 34 37.25 -3.81 -21.58
CA ALA A 34 37.43 -4.18 -20.17
C ALA A 34 36.46 -3.45 -19.24
N GLY A 35 35.42 -2.82 -19.76
CA GLY A 35 34.40 -2.12 -18.99
C GLY A 35 33.28 -3.06 -18.55
N GLY A 36 33.08 -3.16 -17.23
CA GLY A 36 31.99 -3.95 -16.67
C GLY A 36 30.61 -3.28 -16.79
N ASP A 37 29.58 -4.11 -16.72
CA ASP A 37 28.17 -3.70 -16.55
C ASP A 37 27.93 -3.07 -15.17
N GLY A 38 27.00 -2.11 -15.09
CA GLY A 38 26.49 -1.58 -13.82
C GLY A 38 25.50 -2.52 -13.14
N GLY A 39 25.32 -2.35 -11.83
CA GLY A 39 24.38 -3.12 -11.03
C GLY A 39 22.94 -2.60 -11.13
N LYS A 40 21.96 -3.46 -10.82
CA LYS A 40 20.54 -3.07 -10.71
C LYS A 40 20.34 -2.16 -9.49
N GLY A 41 19.50 -1.13 -9.65
CA GLY A 41 19.01 -0.35 -8.51
C GLY A 41 18.05 -1.14 -7.61
N GLY A 42 17.94 -0.71 -6.36
CA GLY A 42 17.06 -1.35 -5.37
C GLY A 42 15.59 -1.07 -5.66
N ASP A 43 14.72 -2.03 -5.36
CA ASP A 43 13.27 -1.83 -5.46
C ASP A 43 12.74 -1.13 -4.19
N VAL A 44 11.60 -0.45 -4.27
CA VAL A 44 10.83 -0.02 -3.09
C VAL A 44 9.69 -1.01 -2.87
N ILE A 45 9.75 -1.71 -1.73
CA ILE A 45 8.84 -2.79 -1.37
C ILE A 45 8.07 -2.38 -0.14
N PHE A 46 6.75 -2.43 -0.21
CA PHE A 46 5.88 -2.22 0.94
C PHE A 46 5.59 -3.57 1.57
N ARG A 47 5.74 -3.69 2.89
CA ARG A 47 5.57 -4.93 3.66
C ARG A 47 4.66 -4.69 4.84
N VAL A 48 3.69 -5.57 5.04
CA VAL A 48 2.83 -5.53 6.23
C VAL A 48 3.59 -5.92 7.49
N ASP A 49 3.47 -5.11 8.53
CA ASP A 49 3.97 -5.36 9.89
C ASP A 49 2.80 -5.14 10.87
N GLU A 50 2.40 -6.18 11.59
CA GLU A 50 1.30 -6.16 12.57
C GLU A 50 1.62 -5.32 13.80
N GLY A 51 2.90 -5.04 14.07
CA GLY A 51 3.28 -4.09 15.12
C GLY A 51 2.85 -2.66 14.81
N LEU A 52 2.46 -2.36 13.55
CA LEU A 52 2.01 -1.04 13.12
C LEU A 52 0.49 -0.99 13.01
N ARG A 53 -0.12 0.05 13.59
CA ARG A 53 -1.58 0.24 13.60
C ARG A 53 -2.06 1.56 13.00
N THR A 54 -1.14 2.44 12.60
CA THR A 54 -1.45 3.77 12.06
C THR A 54 -0.53 4.15 10.91
N LEU A 55 -0.95 5.07 10.06
CA LEU A 55 -0.10 5.64 9.00
C LEU A 55 0.60 6.94 9.42
N MET A 56 0.78 7.17 10.72
CA MET A 56 1.35 8.42 11.23
C MET A 56 2.77 8.68 10.77
N ASP A 57 3.60 7.65 10.69
CA ASP A 57 5.01 7.78 10.30
C ASP A 57 5.15 8.37 8.89
N PHE A 58 4.20 8.07 8.01
CA PHE A 58 4.14 8.55 6.63
C PHE A 58 3.77 10.03 6.50
N ARG A 59 3.31 10.68 7.58
CA ARG A 59 3.15 12.14 7.61
C ARG A 59 4.48 12.87 7.73
N TYR A 60 5.38 12.33 8.53
CA TYR A 60 6.69 12.91 8.78
C TYR A 60 7.68 12.51 7.69
N GLN A 61 7.66 11.24 7.28
CA GLN A 61 8.49 10.73 6.19
C GLN A 61 7.66 10.53 4.91
N LYS A 62 7.76 11.51 4.00
CA LYS A 62 7.00 11.51 2.74
C LYS A 62 7.77 10.99 1.53
N HIS A 63 9.09 10.81 1.63
CA HIS A 63 9.92 10.38 0.51
C HIS A 63 10.66 9.08 0.82
N PHE A 64 10.46 8.07 -0.02
CA PHE A 64 11.11 6.77 0.07
C PHE A 64 11.87 6.53 -1.22
N LYS A 65 13.21 6.52 -1.14
CA LYS A 65 14.11 6.37 -2.29
C LYS A 65 15.02 5.18 -2.05
N ALA A 66 14.94 4.16 -2.91
CA ALA A 66 15.84 3.02 -2.82
C ALA A 66 17.26 3.37 -3.33
N LYS A 67 18.25 2.57 -2.93
CA LYS A 67 19.66 2.82 -3.27
C LYS A 67 19.93 2.59 -4.76
N ARG A 68 20.78 3.43 -5.35
CA ARG A 68 21.29 3.28 -6.73
C ARG A 68 22.25 2.09 -6.82
N GLY A 69 22.20 1.35 -7.94
CA GLY A 69 23.15 0.28 -8.25
C GLY A 69 24.56 0.80 -8.48
N GLU A 70 25.58 -0.01 -8.17
CA GLU A 70 26.97 0.44 -8.37
C GLU A 70 27.33 0.50 -9.87
N LYS A 71 28.18 1.47 -10.25
CA LYS A 71 28.71 1.55 -11.60
C LYS A 71 29.65 0.38 -11.90
N GLY A 72 29.70 -0.01 -13.17
CA GLY A 72 30.72 -0.92 -13.67
C GLY A 72 32.12 -0.36 -13.47
N ARG A 73 33.11 -1.25 -13.36
CA ARG A 73 34.50 -0.91 -13.10
C ARG A 73 35.41 -1.49 -14.19
N ASN A 74 36.66 -1.02 -14.20
CA ASN A 74 37.72 -1.55 -15.06
C ASN A 74 37.96 -3.05 -14.78
N LYS A 75 38.67 -3.72 -15.69
CA LYS A 75 39.01 -5.14 -15.58
C LYS A 75 37.78 -6.05 -15.56
N SER A 76 36.76 -5.68 -16.34
CA SER A 76 35.52 -6.45 -16.51
C SER A 76 34.75 -6.66 -15.21
N GLN A 77 34.93 -5.76 -14.24
CA GLN A 77 34.27 -5.86 -12.94
C GLN A 77 32.88 -5.24 -12.99
N HIS A 78 31.86 -6.07 -12.73
CA HIS A 78 30.48 -5.63 -12.67
C HIS A 78 30.17 -4.88 -11.37
N GLY A 79 29.29 -3.88 -11.45
CA GLY A 79 28.77 -3.20 -10.28
C GLY A 79 27.80 -4.10 -9.49
N ALA A 80 27.85 -3.99 -8.16
CA ALA A 80 26.92 -4.69 -7.28
C ALA A 80 25.48 -4.16 -7.41
N ASN A 81 24.51 -5.07 -7.28
CA ASN A 81 23.10 -4.69 -7.16
C ASN A 81 22.86 -4.00 -5.83
N ALA A 82 22.00 -2.99 -5.84
CA ALA A 82 21.60 -2.29 -4.64
C ALA A 82 20.52 -3.05 -3.86
N GLU A 83 20.57 -2.93 -2.53
CA GLU A 83 19.55 -3.46 -1.63
C GLU A 83 18.22 -2.72 -1.82
N SER A 84 17.13 -3.48 -1.82
CA SER A 84 15.78 -2.93 -1.86
C SER A 84 15.42 -2.24 -0.54
N MET A 85 14.65 -1.15 -0.63
CA MET A 85 14.10 -0.45 0.53
C MET A 85 12.78 -1.09 0.93
N ILE A 86 12.69 -1.60 2.16
CA ILE A 86 11.46 -2.15 2.73
C ILE A 86 10.79 -1.05 3.55
N VAL A 87 9.56 -0.71 3.17
CA VAL A 87 8.69 0.24 3.86
C VAL A 87 7.63 -0.57 4.60
N ARG A 88 7.60 -0.48 5.93
CA ARG A 88 6.68 -1.24 6.76
C ARG A 88 5.36 -0.51 6.90
N ILE A 89 4.24 -1.21 6.75
CA ILE A 89 2.90 -0.63 6.82
C ILE A 89 1.97 -1.46 7.72
N PRO A 90 0.93 -0.86 8.31
CA PRO A 90 -0.11 -1.60 9.02
C PRO A 90 -0.87 -2.58 8.10
N PRO A 91 -1.41 -3.67 8.65
CA PRO A 91 -2.36 -4.52 7.94
C PRO A 91 -3.65 -3.75 7.59
N GLY A 92 -4.26 -4.08 6.46
CA GLY A 92 -5.46 -3.40 5.93
C GLY A 92 -5.16 -2.12 5.15
N THR A 93 -3.91 -1.92 4.71
CA THR A 93 -3.53 -0.74 3.93
C THR A 93 -3.76 -0.99 2.44
N ILE A 94 -4.58 -0.14 1.82
CA ILE A 94 -4.70 -0.06 0.36
C ILE A 94 -3.66 0.91 -0.16
N LEU A 95 -2.92 0.49 -1.20
CA LEU A 95 -2.03 1.34 -1.96
C LEU A 95 -2.66 1.66 -3.30
N THR A 96 -2.79 2.95 -3.60
CA THR A 96 -3.32 3.45 -4.86
C THR A 96 -2.30 4.38 -5.50
N ASP A 97 -2.05 4.19 -6.79
CA ASP A 97 -1.25 5.10 -7.59
C ASP A 97 -2.00 6.44 -7.74
N ASP A 98 -1.37 7.54 -7.33
CA ASP A 98 -2.05 8.83 -7.19
C ASP A 98 -2.38 9.46 -8.54
N ASP A 99 -1.56 9.20 -9.57
CA ASP A 99 -1.71 9.78 -10.90
C ASP A 99 -2.77 9.03 -11.71
N THR A 100 -2.77 7.69 -11.61
CA THR A 100 -3.67 6.82 -12.40
C THR A 100 -4.94 6.43 -11.66
N GLY A 101 -4.97 6.52 -10.33
CA GLY A 101 -6.03 6.00 -9.49
C GLY A 101 -6.10 4.47 -9.43
N GLU A 102 -5.13 3.76 -10.03
CA GLU A 102 -5.09 2.31 -10.05
C GLU A 102 -4.67 1.75 -8.69
N VAL A 103 -5.39 0.75 -8.19
CA VAL A 103 -5.04 0.08 -6.94
C VAL A 103 -3.83 -0.82 -7.19
N ILE A 104 -2.71 -0.47 -6.57
CA ILE A 104 -1.45 -1.22 -6.64
C ILE A 104 -1.57 -2.54 -5.86
N GLY A 105 -2.25 -2.49 -4.72
CA GLY A 105 -2.54 -3.68 -3.92
C GLY A 105 -3.28 -3.36 -2.62
N ASP A 106 -4.02 -4.35 -2.13
CA ASP A 106 -4.62 -4.38 -0.79
C ASP A 106 -3.81 -5.35 0.09
N LEU A 107 -3.20 -4.80 1.14
CA LEU A 107 -2.21 -5.48 1.96
C LEU A 107 -2.80 -5.75 3.34
N THR A 108 -3.23 -6.99 3.56
CA THR A 108 -3.99 -7.39 4.76
C THR A 108 -3.21 -8.31 5.68
N ARG A 109 -2.33 -9.16 5.15
CA ARG A 109 -1.67 -10.23 5.92
C ARG A 109 -0.28 -9.85 6.36
N HIS A 110 0.14 -10.27 7.55
CA HIS A 110 1.51 -10.10 8.02
C HIS A 110 2.54 -10.57 7.00
N GLY A 111 3.60 -9.78 6.79
CA GLY A 111 4.68 -10.12 5.89
C GLY A 111 4.34 -10.07 4.39
N GLN A 112 3.06 -9.85 4.02
CA GLN A 112 2.63 -9.64 2.65
C GLN A 112 3.39 -8.46 2.05
N GLN A 113 3.86 -8.61 0.82
CA GLN A 113 4.73 -7.64 0.16
C GLN A 113 4.23 -7.29 -1.22
N VAL A 114 4.42 -6.03 -1.59
CA VAL A 114 4.22 -5.57 -2.96
C VAL A 114 5.36 -4.65 -3.38
N VAL A 115 5.86 -4.85 -4.60
CA VAL A 115 6.82 -3.94 -5.22
C VAL A 115 6.05 -2.74 -5.75
N VAL A 116 6.28 -1.58 -5.16
CA VAL A 116 5.56 -0.34 -5.49
C VAL A 116 6.32 0.47 -6.55
N ALA A 117 7.64 0.46 -6.47
CA ALA A 117 8.50 1.08 -7.48
C ALA A 117 9.70 0.16 -7.78
N ARG A 118 9.87 -0.20 -9.06
CA ARG A 118 11.00 -1.04 -9.49
C ARG A 118 12.28 -0.24 -9.63
N GLY A 119 13.39 -0.82 -9.21
CA GLY A 119 14.72 -0.30 -9.46
C GLY A 119 15.12 -0.45 -10.92
N GLY A 120 15.85 0.56 -11.42
CA GLY A 120 16.34 0.60 -12.79
C GLY A 120 17.37 -0.49 -13.07
N ARG A 121 17.39 -0.97 -14.31
CA ARG A 121 18.38 -1.94 -14.77
C ARG A 121 19.76 -1.31 -14.87
N GLY A 122 20.79 -2.09 -14.53
CA GLY A 122 22.17 -1.68 -14.73
C GLY A 122 22.50 -1.52 -16.22
N GLY A 123 23.30 -0.49 -16.52
CA GLY A 123 23.78 -0.21 -17.86
C GLY A 123 24.86 -1.20 -18.29
N ARG A 124 24.87 -1.56 -19.56
CA ARG A 124 25.87 -2.48 -20.15
C ARG A 124 27.20 -1.77 -20.39
N GLY A 125 28.30 -2.40 -20.00
CA GLY A 125 29.64 -1.93 -20.29
C GLY A 125 30.05 -2.22 -21.75
N ASN A 126 31.19 -1.68 -22.17
CA ASN A 126 31.62 -1.81 -23.56
C ASN A 126 31.91 -3.24 -24.02
N ILE A 127 32.24 -4.15 -23.10
CA ILE A 127 32.41 -5.58 -23.38
C ILE A 127 31.16 -6.17 -24.06
N ARG A 128 29.96 -5.74 -23.69
CA ARG A 128 28.68 -6.26 -24.23
C ARG A 128 28.42 -5.85 -25.67
N PHE A 129 29.12 -4.84 -26.18
CA PHE A 129 28.93 -4.31 -27.52
C PHE A 129 30.02 -4.78 -28.50
N ALA A 130 30.97 -5.59 -28.04
CA ALA A 130 32.03 -6.12 -28.89
C ALA A 130 31.44 -7.08 -29.92
N THR A 131 31.73 -6.85 -31.19
CA THR A 131 31.30 -7.69 -32.31
C THR A 131 32.51 -7.98 -33.21
N PRO A 132 32.45 -9.00 -34.09
CA PRO A 132 33.54 -9.25 -35.05
C PRO A 132 33.92 -8.02 -35.89
N ASN A 133 32.94 -7.16 -36.20
CA ASN A 133 33.13 -5.95 -37.00
C ASN A 133 33.46 -4.70 -36.17
N ASN A 134 33.34 -4.77 -34.84
CA ASN A 134 33.79 -3.73 -33.90
C ASN A 134 34.30 -4.40 -32.61
N PRO A 135 35.56 -4.85 -32.60
CA PRO A 135 36.14 -5.60 -31.48
C PRO A 135 36.48 -4.72 -30.26
N ALA A 136 36.59 -3.40 -30.44
CA ALA A 136 36.96 -2.43 -29.40
C ALA A 136 35.94 -1.28 -29.33
N PRO A 137 34.69 -1.56 -28.95
CA PRO A 137 33.64 -0.55 -28.95
C PRO A 137 33.88 0.53 -27.90
N GLU A 138 33.66 1.78 -28.29
CA GLU A 138 33.63 2.95 -27.41
C GLU A 138 32.20 3.27 -26.97
N LEU A 139 31.42 2.23 -26.69
CA LEU A 139 30.01 2.34 -26.38
C LEU A 139 29.68 1.73 -25.03
N ALA A 140 28.96 2.44 -24.18
CA ALA A 140 28.33 1.89 -22.99
C ALA A 140 26.92 2.45 -22.80
N GLU A 141 26.12 1.77 -21.99
CA GLU A 141 24.81 2.22 -21.55
C GLU A 141 24.90 2.77 -20.11
N ASN A 142 24.23 3.89 -19.87
CA ASN A 142 23.90 4.39 -18.55
C ASN A 142 22.90 3.44 -17.86
N GLY A 143 22.87 3.50 -16.54
CA GLY A 143 21.82 2.84 -15.77
C GLY A 143 20.45 3.41 -16.13
N GLU A 144 19.45 2.53 -16.18
CA GLU A 144 18.06 2.95 -16.34
C GLU A 144 17.60 3.66 -15.06
N GLU A 145 16.77 4.69 -15.20
CA GLU A 145 16.19 5.38 -14.05
C GLU A 145 15.21 4.44 -13.32
N GLY A 146 15.19 4.51 -11.99
CA GLY A 146 14.20 3.77 -11.22
C GLY A 146 12.79 4.33 -11.44
N GLU A 147 11.78 3.48 -11.36
CA GLU A 147 10.40 3.92 -11.42
C GLU A 147 10.12 4.90 -10.28
N GLU A 148 9.43 5.99 -10.57
CA GLU A 148 8.97 6.96 -9.58
C GLU A 148 7.48 7.21 -9.75
N ARG A 149 6.78 7.36 -8.62
CA ARG A 149 5.35 7.63 -8.59
C ARG A 149 4.94 8.19 -7.23
N TYR A 150 3.82 8.89 -7.21
CA TYR A 150 3.12 9.19 -5.95
C TYR A 150 2.16 8.05 -5.62
N VAL A 151 2.14 7.66 -4.34
CA VAL A 151 1.24 6.62 -3.84
C VAL A 151 0.45 7.18 -2.69
N THR A 152 -0.86 7.02 -2.81
CA THR A 152 -1.81 7.30 -1.74
C THR A 152 -2.11 6.00 -1.01
N MET A 153 -1.88 6.04 0.29
CA MET A 153 -2.11 4.94 1.21
C MET A 153 -3.39 5.25 1.99
N GLU A 154 -4.28 4.28 2.06
CA GLU A 154 -5.52 4.38 2.83
C GLU A 154 -5.65 3.14 3.71
N LEU A 155 -5.63 3.34 5.02
CA LEU A 155 -5.84 2.28 5.98
C LEU A 155 -7.35 2.03 6.09
N LYS A 156 -7.82 0.86 5.64
CA LYS A 156 -9.15 0.36 5.98
C LYS A 156 -9.16 0.06 7.47
N VAL A 157 -9.51 1.06 8.27
CA VAL A 157 -9.62 0.91 9.73
C VAL A 157 -10.68 -0.14 10.02
N MET A 158 -10.25 -1.31 10.47
CA MET A 158 -11.11 -2.24 11.21
C MET A 158 -11.02 -1.85 12.68
N ALA A 159 -12.17 -1.66 13.33
CA ALA A 159 -12.16 -1.51 14.78
C ALA A 159 -11.87 -2.89 15.37
N ASP A 160 -10.86 -2.99 16.24
CA ASP A 160 -10.53 -4.25 16.91
C ASP A 160 -11.70 -4.68 17.82
N VAL A 161 -12.37 -3.70 18.44
CA VAL A 161 -13.43 -3.90 19.44
C VAL A 161 -14.68 -3.08 19.09
N GLY A 162 -15.86 -3.70 19.15
CA GLY A 162 -17.15 -3.04 18.98
C GLY A 162 -17.91 -2.91 20.30
N LEU A 163 -18.41 -1.71 20.62
CA LEU A 163 -19.34 -1.50 21.72
C LEU A 163 -20.78 -1.70 21.23
N VAL A 164 -21.50 -2.64 21.84
CA VAL A 164 -22.93 -2.89 21.59
C VAL A 164 -23.74 -2.69 22.86
N GLY A 165 -25.04 -2.47 22.72
CA GLY A 165 -25.96 -2.17 23.81
C GLY A 165 -26.98 -1.12 23.43
N PHE A 166 -28.01 -1.00 24.27
CA PHE A 166 -29.12 -0.06 24.11
C PHE A 166 -28.64 1.41 24.08
N PRO A 167 -29.47 2.34 23.58
CA PRO A 167 -29.24 3.77 23.79
C PRO A 167 -29.11 4.09 25.29
N SER A 168 -28.32 5.11 25.63
CA SER A 168 -28.18 5.63 27.01
C SER A 168 -27.59 4.67 28.07
N VAL A 169 -27.13 3.47 27.69
CA VAL A 169 -26.39 2.55 28.59
C VAL A 169 -24.96 3.03 28.89
N GLY A 170 -24.48 4.06 28.18
CA GLY A 170 -23.18 4.67 28.41
C GLY A 170 -22.05 4.23 27.46
N LYS A 171 -22.36 3.70 26.26
CA LYS A 171 -21.36 3.32 25.24
C LYS A 171 -20.45 4.48 24.83
N SER A 172 -21.04 5.60 24.38
CA SER A 172 -20.27 6.77 23.96
C SER A 172 -19.50 7.38 25.13
N THR A 173 -20.06 7.33 26.35
CA THR A 173 -19.37 7.76 27.57
C THR A 173 -18.16 6.88 27.85
N LEU A 174 -18.31 5.55 27.79
CA LEU A 174 -17.21 4.61 27.95
C LEU A 174 -16.10 4.90 26.93
N LEU A 175 -16.45 4.97 25.64
CA LEU A 175 -15.50 5.28 24.56
C LEU A 175 -14.75 6.60 24.80
N SER A 176 -15.47 7.63 25.25
CA SER A 176 -14.88 8.95 25.51
C SER A 176 -13.89 8.95 26.68
N VAL A 177 -14.11 8.09 27.67
CA VAL A 177 -13.25 7.96 28.86
C VAL A 177 -11.99 7.16 28.54
N VAL A 178 -12.10 6.12 27.71
CA VAL A 178 -10.97 5.23 27.38
C VAL A 178 -10.11 5.70 26.19
N SER A 179 -10.62 6.63 25.39
CA SER A 179 -9.92 7.09 24.20
C SER A 179 -8.87 8.15 24.53
N ALA A 180 -7.59 7.87 24.23
CA ALA A 180 -6.46 8.79 24.43
C ALA A 180 -6.51 10.03 23.51
N ALA A 181 -7.37 10.00 22.48
CA ALA A 181 -7.70 11.13 21.62
C ALA A 181 -9.22 11.36 21.64
N GLN A 182 -9.71 12.61 21.45
CA GLN A 182 -11.15 12.82 21.28
C GLN A 182 -11.68 11.93 20.14
N PRO A 183 -12.80 11.21 20.34
CA PRO A 183 -13.39 10.37 19.32
C PRO A 183 -13.56 11.17 18.02
N LYS A 184 -12.94 10.70 16.94
CA LYS A 184 -13.07 11.35 15.63
C LYS A 184 -14.28 10.75 14.93
N ILE A 185 -15.19 11.62 14.49
CA ILE A 185 -16.29 11.27 13.58
C ILE A 185 -15.68 11.02 12.21
N GLY A 186 -15.47 9.76 11.83
CA GLY A 186 -14.86 9.39 10.55
C GLY A 186 -15.92 9.17 9.47
N ALA A 187 -16.24 10.16 8.66
CA ALA A 187 -17.17 9.97 7.53
C ALA A 187 -16.47 9.12 6.44
N TYR A 188 -16.73 7.80 6.41
CA TYR A 188 -16.15 6.90 5.44
C TYR A 188 -17.10 6.72 4.24
N HIS A 189 -16.55 6.54 3.05
CA HIS A 189 -17.33 6.37 1.81
C HIS A 189 -18.20 5.08 1.78
N PHE A 190 -18.08 4.22 2.78
CA PHE A 190 -18.83 2.97 2.93
C PHE A 190 -19.75 2.94 4.17
N THR A 191 -19.80 4.02 4.95
CA THR A 191 -20.67 4.15 6.13
C THR A 191 -21.84 5.08 5.81
N THR A 192 -23.08 4.60 5.87
CA THR A 192 -24.29 5.44 5.87
C THR A 192 -24.48 6.18 7.20
N ILE A 193 -23.95 5.64 8.30
CA ILE A 193 -23.90 6.25 9.63
C ILE A 193 -22.46 6.18 10.14
N THR A 194 -21.90 7.33 10.51
CA THR A 194 -20.51 7.43 10.95
C THR A 194 -20.32 6.85 12.36
N PRO A 195 -19.57 5.74 12.56
CA PRO A 195 -19.29 5.23 13.89
C PRO A 195 -18.30 6.16 14.63
N ASN A 196 -18.44 6.26 15.95
CA ASN A 196 -17.45 6.97 16.77
C ASN A 196 -16.29 6.03 17.05
N LEU A 197 -15.09 6.40 16.61
CA LEU A 197 -13.87 5.62 16.82
C LEU A 197 -13.00 6.26 17.90
N GLY A 198 -12.44 5.43 18.78
CA GLY A 198 -11.51 5.82 19.82
C GLY A 198 -10.29 4.92 19.87
N MET A 199 -9.11 5.50 20.08
CA MET A 199 -7.88 4.74 20.29
C MET A 199 -7.70 4.55 21.79
N VAL A 200 -7.70 3.29 22.21
CA VAL A 200 -7.59 2.92 23.61
C VAL A 200 -6.16 2.51 23.92
N GLU A 201 -5.58 3.12 24.94
CA GLU A 201 -4.26 2.80 25.46
C GLU A 201 -4.41 2.09 26.80
N VAL A 202 -3.87 0.87 26.92
CA VAL A 202 -4.06 0.01 28.09
C VAL A 202 -3.03 0.33 29.19
N GLY A 203 -2.01 1.15 28.89
CA GLY A 203 -1.04 1.70 29.86
C GLY A 203 0.32 0.99 29.91
N ASP A 204 0.45 -0.16 29.27
CA ASP A 204 1.69 -0.94 29.13
C ASP A 204 2.33 -0.84 27.73
N GLY A 205 1.93 0.19 26.97
CA GLY A 205 2.34 0.41 25.59
C GLY A 205 1.48 -0.33 24.57
N ARG A 206 0.58 -1.23 25.00
CA ARG A 206 -0.41 -1.84 24.11
C ARG A 206 -1.60 -0.90 23.89
N ASN A 207 -2.14 -0.95 22.68
CA ASN A 207 -3.30 -0.16 22.28
C ASN A 207 -4.26 -1.01 21.46
N PHE A 208 -5.46 -0.51 21.16
CA PHE A 208 -6.39 -1.08 20.18
C PHE A 208 -7.42 -0.04 19.74
N VAL A 209 -8.10 -0.28 18.62
CA VAL A 209 -9.16 0.58 18.10
C VAL A 209 -10.52 0.10 18.61
N MET A 210 -11.24 0.97 19.29
CA MET A 210 -12.61 0.71 19.76
C MET A 210 -13.60 1.55 18.96
N ALA A 211 -14.70 0.94 18.54
CA ALA A 211 -15.82 1.63 17.89
C ALA A 211 -17.05 1.61 18.78
N ASP A 212 -17.67 2.77 18.98
CA ASP A 212 -19.07 2.82 19.40
C ASP A 212 -19.95 2.59 18.18
N LEU A 213 -20.77 1.55 18.26
CA LEU A 213 -21.66 1.13 17.20
C LEU A 213 -23.06 1.72 17.54
N PRO A 214 -23.46 2.86 16.94
CA PRO A 214 -24.75 3.50 17.20
C PRO A 214 -25.92 2.70 16.60
N GLY A 215 -26.99 2.51 17.37
CA GLY A 215 -28.30 2.15 16.81
C GLY A 215 -28.60 0.67 16.59
N LEU A 216 -28.61 -0.12 17.66
CA LEU A 216 -29.32 -1.42 17.62
C LEU A 216 -30.85 -1.23 17.71
N ILE A 217 -31.37 -0.04 18.04
CA ILE A 217 -32.82 0.09 18.31
C ILE A 217 -33.38 1.44 17.88
N GLU A 218 -34.01 1.41 16.70
CA GLU A 218 -35.37 1.87 16.39
C GLU A 218 -35.67 1.36 14.95
N GLY A 219 -36.50 0.33 14.79
CA GLY A 219 -37.02 -0.07 13.47
C GLY A 219 -36.19 -1.03 12.59
N ALA A 220 -35.11 -1.65 13.09
CA ALA A 220 -34.28 -2.59 12.29
C ALA A 220 -35.04 -3.85 11.78
N HIS A 221 -36.09 -4.28 12.49
CA HIS A 221 -36.97 -5.37 12.07
C HIS A 221 -38.03 -4.93 11.04
N GLU A 222 -38.33 -3.65 10.87
CA GLU A 222 -39.41 -3.17 9.98
C GLU A 222 -39.00 -3.05 8.50
N GLY A 223 -37.86 -3.61 8.10
CA GLY A 223 -37.46 -3.71 6.69
C GLY A 223 -36.98 -2.40 6.05
N VAL A 224 -36.68 -1.38 6.86
CA VAL A 224 -36.02 -0.15 6.40
C VAL A 224 -34.51 -0.39 6.52
N GLY A 225 -33.81 -0.53 5.39
CA GLY A 225 -32.45 -1.09 5.21
C GLY A 225 -31.26 -0.46 5.96
N LEU A 226 -31.46 0.20 7.11
CA LEU A 226 -30.41 0.82 7.94
C LEU A 226 -29.73 -0.18 8.91
N GLY A 227 -30.46 -1.16 9.45
CA GLY A 227 -29.89 -2.17 10.37
C GLY A 227 -28.91 -3.14 9.70
N HIS A 228 -29.16 -3.48 8.42
CA HIS A 228 -28.33 -4.42 7.66
C HIS A 228 -26.93 -3.87 7.31
N GLU A 229 -26.82 -2.55 7.10
CA GLU A 229 -25.54 -1.88 6.83
C GLU A 229 -24.74 -1.60 8.11
N PHE A 230 -25.43 -1.43 9.25
CA PHE A 230 -24.82 -1.22 10.56
C PHE A 230 -24.10 -2.48 11.07
N LEU A 231 -24.76 -3.63 11.01
CA LEU A 231 -24.19 -4.89 11.48
C LEU A 231 -23.00 -5.39 10.62
N ARG A 232 -22.87 -4.89 9.38
CA ARG A 232 -21.66 -5.04 8.55
C ARG A 232 -20.41 -4.40 9.20
N HIS A 233 -20.58 -3.46 10.13
CA HIS A 233 -19.48 -2.86 10.89
C HIS A 233 -19.13 -3.71 12.12
N VAL A 234 -20.12 -4.34 12.76
CA VAL A 234 -19.89 -5.38 13.79
C VAL A 234 -19.12 -6.55 13.19
N GLU A 235 -19.42 -6.96 11.94
CA GLU A 235 -18.68 -7.99 11.21
C GLU A 235 -17.18 -7.70 11.08
N ARG A 236 -16.75 -6.46 11.28
CA ARG A 236 -15.33 -6.09 11.20
C ARG A 236 -14.65 -5.96 12.57
N THR A 237 -15.34 -6.28 13.67
CA THR A 237 -14.77 -6.24 15.04
C THR A 237 -14.43 -7.63 15.57
N ARG A 238 -13.20 -7.82 16.06
CA ARG A 238 -12.73 -9.12 16.56
C ARG A 238 -13.34 -9.49 17.91
N VAL A 239 -13.61 -8.48 18.75
CA VAL A 239 -14.22 -8.64 20.08
C VAL A 239 -15.43 -7.72 20.21
N ILE A 240 -16.46 -8.20 20.92
CA ILE A 240 -17.65 -7.41 21.24
C ILE A 240 -17.65 -7.09 22.74
N ILE A 241 -17.77 -5.81 23.08
CA ILE A 241 -18.09 -5.39 24.46
C ILE A 241 -19.56 -5.01 24.49
N HIS A 242 -20.35 -5.79 25.22
CA HIS A 242 -21.77 -5.54 25.42
C HIS A 242 -21.98 -4.71 26.68
N VAL A 243 -22.29 -3.43 26.50
CA VAL A 243 -22.55 -2.50 27.59
C VAL A 243 -24.02 -2.62 28.02
N VAL A 244 -24.25 -2.99 29.28
CA VAL A 244 -25.58 -3.18 29.86
C VAL A 244 -25.74 -2.25 31.05
N ASP A 245 -26.89 -1.58 31.15
CA ASP A 245 -27.20 -0.70 32.27
C ASP A 245 -27.73 -1.51 33.47
N MET A 246 -26.94 -1.65 34.53
CA MET A 246 -27.35 -2.37 35.73
C MET A 246 -28.23 -1.57 36.68
N ALA A 247 -28.37 -0.25 36.48
CA ALA A 247 -29.27 0.56 37.30
C ALA A 247 -30.75 0.41 36.87
N GLY A 248 -31.02 -0.26 35.74
CA GLY A 248 -32.37 -0.38 35.18
C GLY A 248 -32.98 1.00 34.86
N THR A 249 -32.14 1.95 34.43
CA THR A 249 -32.60 3.30 34.10
C THR A 249 -33.73 3.20 33.07
N GLU A 250 -34.78 4.00 33.21
CA GLU A 250 -36.00 3.92 32.39
C GLU A 250 -36.89 2.68 32.64
N GLY A 251 -36.65 1.95 33.74
CA GLY A 251 -37.49 0.81 34.15
C GLY A 251 -37.29 -0.45 33.32
N ARG A 252 -36.12 -0.59 32.70
CA ARG A 252 -35.75 -1.77 31.89
C ARG A 252 -35.09 -2.84 32.74
N ASP A 253 -35.34 -4.10 32.41
CA ASP A 253 -34.65 -5.24 33.00
C ASP A 253 -33.30 -5.46 32.28
N PRO A 254 -32.17 -5.43 33.00
CA PRO A 254 -30.84 -5.57 32.38
C PRO A 254 -30.65 -6.88 31.61
N PHE A 255 -31.29 -7.96 32.08
CA PHE A 255 -31.18 -9.27 31.46
C PHE A 255 -32.00 -9.37 30.17
N GLU A 256 -33.22 -8.82 30.15
CA GLU A 256 -34.00 -8.70 28.92
C GLU A 256 -33.28 -7.86 27.85
N ASP A 257 -32.66 -6.76 28.25
CA ASP A 257 -31.92 -5.89 27.34
C ASP A 257 -30.72 -6.64 26.73
N TRP A 258 -29.97 -7.36 27.56
CA TRP A 258 -28.89 -8.22 27.07
C TRP A 258 -29.42 -9.29 26.10
N GLN A 259 -30.53 -9.95 26.43
CA GLN A 259 -31.10 -11.00 25.59
C GLN A 259 -31.56 -10.46 24.23
N LYS A 260 -32.28 -9.33 24.21
CA LYS A 260 -32.77 -8.69 22.98
C LYS A 260 -31.64 -8.36 22.01
N ILE A 261 -30.54 -7.79 22.50
CA ILE A 261 -29.38 -7.44 21.67
C ILE A 261 -28.69 -8.69 21.11
N ASN A 262 -28.51 -9.74 21.92
CA ASN A 262 -27.92 -10.99 21.43
C ASN A 262 -28.82 -11.70 20.41
N ASP A 263 -30.14 -11.68 20.62
CA ASP A 263 -31.10 -12.20 19.64
C ASP A 263 -31.05 -11.44 18.32
N GLU A 264 -30.89 -10.11 18.36
CA GLU A 264 -30.73 -9.29 17.16
C GLU A 264 -29.42 -9.61 16.41
N ILE A 265 -28.30 -9.72 17.13
CA ILE A 265 -27.02 -10.15 16.55
C ILE A 265 -27.15 -11.52 15.87
N ARG A 266 -27.83 -12.47 16.54
CA ARG A 266 -28.07 -13.82 16.04
C ARG A 266 -28.98 -13.83 14.80
N LEU A 267 -30.04 -13.02 14.78
CA LEU A 267 -30.97 -12.90 13.66
C LEU A 267 -30.31 -12.33 12.41
N TYR A 268 -29.32 -11.46 12.57
CA TYR A 268 -28.56 -10.90 11.45
C TYR A 268 -27.53 -11.87 10.88
N ASN A 269 -26.62 -12.35 11.72
CA ASN A 269 -25.57 -13.27 11.29
C ASN A 269 -25.22 -14.22 12.45
N PRO A 270 -25.59 -15.50 12.34
CA PRO A 270 -25.32 -16.50 13.38
C PRO A 270 -23.84 -16.60 13.76
N VAL A 271 -22.90 -16.30 12.85
CA VAL A 271 -21.46 -16.37 13.13
C VAL A 271 -21.01 -15.30 14.12
N LEU A 272 -21.71 -14.17 14.21
CA LEU A 272 -21.35 -13.09 15.15
C LEU A 272 -21.55 -13.48 16.62
N ILE A 273 -22.42 -14.46 16.91
CA ILE A 273 -22.66 -14.93 18.28
C ILE A 273 -21.49 -15.76 18.83
N GLU A 274 -20.65 -16.28 17.93
CA GLU A 274 -19.44 -17.07 18.25
C GLU A 274 -18.26 -16.18 18.61
N ARG A 275 -18.33 -14.87 18.29
CA ARG A 275 -17.25 -13.94 18.62
C ARG A 275 -17.10 -13.78 20.12
N PRO A 276 -15.86 -13.67 20.63
CA PRO A 276 -15.65 -13.41 22.04
C PRO A 276 -16.35 -12.13 22.48
N GLN A 277 -17.17 -12.27 23.51
CA GLN A 277 -18.00 -11.21 24.06
C GLN A 277 -17.68 -11.02 25.53
N ILE A 278 -17.46 -9.76 25.91
CA ILE A 278 -17.33 -9.34 27.31
C ILE A 278 -18.53 -8.46 27.64
N VAL A 279 -19.24 -8.75 28.73
CA VAL A 279 -20.33 -7.90 29.20
C VAL A 279 -19.78 -6.86 30.16
N ALA A 280 -19.87 -5.60 29.78
CA ALA A 280 -19.58 -4.45 30.62
C ALA A 280 -20.87 -4.02 31.36
N ALA A 281 -21.03 -4.52 32.58
CA ALA A 281 -22.14 -4.19 33.46
C ALA A 281 -21.94 -2.77 34.03
N ASN A 282 -22.53 -1.77 33.38
CA ASN A 282 -22.28 -0.35 33.62
C ASN A 282 -23.27 0.27 34.62
N LYS A 283 -22.96 1.49 35.07
CA LYS A 283 -23.71 2.27 36.08
C LYS A 283 -23.73 1.63 37.48
N MET A 284 -22.66 0.94 37.86
CA MET A 284 -22.48 0.36 39.20
C MET A 284 -22.35 1.38 40.33
N ASP A 285 -22.35 2.69 40.00
CA ASP A 285 -22.45 3.78 40.96
C ASP A 285 -23.86 3.96 41.57
N MET A 286 -24.87 3.26 41.05
CA MET A 286 -26.25 3.31 41.55
C MET A 286 -26.52 2.21 42.60
N PRO A 287 -27.28 2.50 43.68
CA PRO A 287 -27.54 1.54 44.76
C PRO A 287 -28.24 0.24 44.30
N GLU A 288 -29.16 0.34 43.35
CA GLU A 288 -29.95 -0.79 42.84
C GLU A 288 -29.11 -1.73 41.96
N ALA A 289 -27.94 -1.28 41.48
CA ALA A 289 -27.13 -2.02 40.53
C ALA A 289 -26.50 -3.30 41.11
N GLU A 290 -26.20 -3.33 42.42
CA GLU A 290 -25.61 -4.53 43.04
C GLU A 290 -26.57 -5.73 43.05
N GLU A 291 -27.85 -5.48 43.36
CA GLU A 291 -28.89 -6.52 43.35
C GLU A 291 -29.15 -7.03 41.94
N TYR A 292 -29.31 -6.11 40.98
CA TYR A 292 -29.48 -6.48 39.57
C TYR A 292 -28.27 -7.22 39.00
N LEU A 293 -27.04 -6.84 39.37
CA LEU A 293 -25.83 -7.53 38.93
C LEU A 293 -25.79 -8.98 39.40
N ALA A 294 -26.17 -9.26 40.64
CA ALA A 294 -26.19 -10.61 41.18
C ALA A 294 -27.18 -11.50 40.40
N ALA A 295 -28.41 -11.04 40.24
CA ALA A 295 -29.44 -11.74 39.47
C ALA A 295 -29.05 -11.89 37.99
N PHE A 296 -28.45 -10.86 37.38
CA PHE A 296 -28.00 -10.88 36.00
C PHE A 296 -26.89 -11.91 35.78
N LYS A 297 -25.90 -11.98 36.67
CA LYS A 297 -24.79 -12.94 36.57
C LYS A 297 -25.27 -14.39 36.63
N GLU A 298 -26.23 -14.69 37.50
CA GLU A 298 -26.82 -16.03 37.58
C GLU A 298 -27.52 -16.41 36.27
N LYS A 299 -28.42 -15.55 35.79
CA LYS A 299 -29.16 -15.79 34.54
C LYS A 299 -28.26 -15.88 33.30
N VAL A 300 -27.24 -15.02 33.18
CA VAL A 300 -26.30 -15.08 32.05
C VAL A 300 -25.48 -16.36 32.09
N LYS A 301 -25.01 -16.77 33.28
CA LYS A 301 -24.21 -18.01 33.43
C LYS A 301 -25.01 -19.27 33.10
N GLU A 302 -26.32 -19.27 33.31
CA GLU A 302 -27.21 -20.36 32.90
C GLU A 302 -27.30 -20.53 31.37
N ILE A 303 -27.24 -19.42 30.61
CA ILE A 303 -27.41 -19.44 29.15
C ILE A 303 -26.06 -19.51 28.43
N ARG A 304 -25.09 -18.71 28.87
CA ARG A 304 -23.76 -18.53 28.27
C ARG A 304 -22.69 -18.50 29.35
N PRO A 305 -22.25 -19.69 29.83
CA PRO A 305 -21.24 -19.78 30.90
C PRO A 305 -19.85 -19.28 30.47
N ASP A 306 -19.63 -19.11 29.17
CA ASP A 306 -18.41 -18.60 28.55
C ASP A 306 -18.28 -17.07 28.59
N ILE A 307 -19.38 -16.35 28.85
CA ILE A 307 -19.39 -14.89 28.83
C ILE A 307 -18.94 -14.33 30.18
N GLU A 308 -17.95 -13.45 30.14
CA GLU A 308 -17.46 -12.75 31.32
C GLU A 308 -18.26 -11.46 31.56
N VAL A 309 -18.78 -11.32 32.79
CA VAL A 309 -19.53 -10.14 33.23
C VAL A 309 -18.65 -9.30 34.16
N MET A 310 -18.22 -8.13 33.68
CA MET A 310 -17.34 -7.22 34.38
C MET A 310 -18.11 -5.98 34.86
N PRO A 311 -18.19 -5.71 36.18
CA PRO A 311 -18.82 -4.51 36.70
C PRO A 311 -17.95 -3.28 36.45
N ILE A 312 -18.53 -2.24 35.86
CA ILE A 312 -17.88 -0.97 35.58
C ILE A 312 -18.77 0.22 35.95
N SER A 313 -18.16 1.39 36.12
CA SER A 313 -18.87 2.67 36.04
C SER A 313 -18.09 3.63 35.15
N SER A 314 -18.66 3.95 33.99
CA SER A 314 -18.09 4.97 33.09
C SER A 314 -17.99 6.35 33.74
N LEU A 315 -18.85 6.64 34.73
CA LEU A 315 -18.88 7.93 35.43
C LEU A 315 -17.76 8.05 36.44
N THR A 316 -17.57 7.04 37.31
CA THR A 316 -16.53 7.06 38.35
C THR A 316 -15.19 6.49 37.88
N ARG A 317 -15.14 5.93 36.67
CA ARG A 317 -14.01 5.22 36.05
C ARG A 317 -13.61 3.92 36.74
N GLN A 318 -14.45 3.41 37.62
CA GLN A 318 -14.20 2.15 38.33
C GLN A 318 -14.37 0.95 37.39
N GLY A 319 -13.46 -0.03 37.47
CA GLY A 319 -13.53 -1.28 36.71
C GLY A 319 -13.14 -1.18 35.24
N ILE A 320 -12.94 0.05 34.72
CA ILE A 320 -12.61 0.28 33.30
C ILE A 320 -11.24 -0.29 32.98
N GLN A 321 -10.24 -0.07 33.83
CA GLN A 321 -8.87 -0.50 33.57
C GLN A 321 -8.80 -2.04 33.47
N GLU A 322 -9.49 -2.74 34.36
CA GLU A 322 -9.61 -4.20 34.36
C GLU A 322 -10.32 -4.69 33.09
N LEU A 323 -11.39 -4.01 32.66
CA LEU A 323 -12.07 -4.29 31.40
C LEU A 323 -11.13 -4.16 30.20
N LEU A 324 -10.29 -3.11 30.16
CA LEU A 324 -9.34 -2.89 29.07
C LEU A 324 -8.25 -3.96 29.02
N TYR A 325 -7.69 -4.33 30.17
CA TYR A 325 -6.72 -5.42 30.27
C TYR A 325 -7.32 -6.74 29.79
N ARG A 326 -8.54 -7.07 30.25
CA ARG A 326 -9.19 -8.31 29.81
C ARG A 326 -9.48 -8.31 28.31
N THR A 327 -9.94 -7.18 27.78
CA THR A 327 -10.26 -7.03 26.35
C THR A 327 -9.04 -7.29 25.48
N ILE A 328 -7.88 -6.74 25.85
CA ILE A 328 -6.66 -6.94 25.07
C ILE A 328 -6.12 -8.36 25.17
N ASP A 329 -6.23 -9.00 26.34
CA ASP A 329 -5.86 -10.41 26.50
C ASP A 329 -6.76 -11.32 25.66
N VAL A 330 -8.06 -10.99 25.55
CA VAL A 330 -8.97 -11.70 24.63
C VAL A 330 -8.57 -11.47 23.17
N LEU A 331 -8.30 -10.22 22.77
CA LEU A 331 -7.85 -9.89 21.40
C LEU A 331 -6.57 -10.63 20.99
N GLU A 332 -5.62 -10.79 21.93
CA GLU A 332 -4.37 -11.53 21.71
C GLU A 332 -4.59 -13.05 21.70
N SER A 333 -5.60 -13.55 22.42
CA SER A 333 -5.94 -14.98 22.48
C SER A 333 -6.69 -15.48 21.25
N ILE A 334 -7.35 -14.59 20.50
CA ILE A 334 -8.05 -14.95 19.26
C ILE A 334 -6.96 -15.26 18.22
N PRO A 335 -6.81 -16.53 17.79
CA PRO A 335 -5.91 -16.85 16.69
C PRO A 335 -6.33 -16.01 15.49
N ASP A 336 -5.37 -15.42 14.77
CA ASP A 336 -5.64 -14.76 13.50
C ASP A 336 -6.43 -15.73 12.64
N GLU A 337 -7.73 -15.49 12.44
CA GLU A 337 -8.60 -16.43 11.73
C GLU A 337 -7.95 -16.83 10.40
N PRO A 338 -7.64 -18.12 10.21
CA PRO A 338 -7.30 -18.65 8.90
C PRO A 338 -8.46 -19.54 8.45
N ALA A 339 -9.41 -19.03 7.67
CA ALA A 339 -10.26 -19.87 6.80
C ALA A 339 -11.10 -19.00 5.86
N ILE A 340 -10.77 -18.93 4.56
CA ILE A 340 -11.34 -19.73 3.46
C ILE A 340 -12.77 -19.30 3.10
N GLU A 341 -12.88 -18.44 2.08
CA GLU A 341 -13.16 -19.00 0.77
C GLU A 341 -11.91 -18.78 -0.07
N GLU A 342 -11.52 -19.80 -0.82
CA GLU A 342 -10.99 -19.54 -2.16
C GLU A 342 -11.99 -18.57 -2.79
N VAL A 343 -11.71 -17.28 -2.72
CA VAL A 343 -12.33 -16.31 -3.61
C VAL A 343 -11.79 -16.71 -4.96
N SER A 344 -12.50 -17.66 -5.55
CA SER A 344 -12.42 -18.16 -6.91
C SER A 344 -12.00 -17.00 -7.76
N GLU A 345 -10.73 -16.97 -8.11
CA GLU A 345 -10.17 -16.10 -9.13
C GLU A 345 -10.98 -14.81 -9.28
N VAL A 346 -11.13 -13.98 -8.22
CA VAL A 346 -11.70 -12.64 -8.42
C VAL A 346 -10.57 -11.84 -9.02
N SER A 347 -10.39 -12.15 -10.29
CA SER A 347 -9.55 -11.54 -11.25
C SER A 347 -8.23 -11.09 -10.63
N GLU A 348 -7.25 -11.99 -10.68
CA GLU A 348 -5.97 -11.65 -11.28
C GLU A 348 -6.16 -11.13 -12.73
N ARG A 349 -7.10 -10.21 -12.97
CA ARG A 349 -6.93 -9.18 -13.96
C ARG A 349 -6.17 -8.05 -13.27
N LYS A 350 -4.93 -8.35 -12.86
CA LYS A 350 -3.88 -7.59 -13.53
C LYS A 350 -4.08 -7.93 -15.00
N VAL A 351 -4.85 -7.08 -15.70
CA VAL A 351 -4.57 -6.88 -17.10
C VAL A 351 -3.15 -6.36 -17.06
N TYR A 352 -2.18 -7.27 -16.99
CA TYR A 352 -0.92 -7.07 -17.64
C TYR A 352 -1.38 -6.78 -19.07
N LYS A 353 -1.57 -5.50 -19.38
CA LYS A 353 -1.23 -5.01 -20.70
C LYS A 353 0.23 -5.41 -20.77
N PHE A 354 0.46 -6.63 -21.25
CA PHE A 354 1.71 -7.06 -21.78
C PHE A 354 1.94 -6.02 -22.88
N LYS A 355 2.62 -4.92 -22.51
CA LYS A 355 3.09 -3.92 -23.45
C LYS A 355 4.04 -4.73 -24.31
N ALA A 356 3.52 -5.26 -25.40
CA ALA A 356 4.22 -6.14 -26.29
C ALA A 356 5.56 -5.45 -26.59
N GLN A 357 6.64 -6.16 -26.31
CA GLN A 357 8.00 -5.63 -26.27
C GLN A 357 8.56 -5.32 -27.67
N ASN A 358 7.69 -5.18 -28.67
CA ASN A 358 8.01 -4.83 -30.04
C ASN A 358 7.32 -3.53 -30.41
N ASP A 359 7.57 -2.48 -29.62
CA ASP A 359 7.12 -1.14 -29.95
C ASP A 359 8.09 -0.51 -30.96
N ASN A 360 8.05 -1.00 -32.20
CA ASN A 360 8.69 -0.35 -33.35
C ASN A 360 7.82 0.78 -33.91
N SER A 361 6.76 1.18 -33.20
CA SER A 361 5.94 2.30 -33.63
C SER A 361 6.76 3.60 -33.53
N PHE A 362 6.55 4.47 -34.51
CA PHE A 362 7.09 5.80 -34.51
C PHE A 362 6.13 6.73 -35.24
N THR A 363 6.14 8.00 -34.86
CA THR A 363 5.46 9.06 -35.59
C THR A 363 6.45 10.16 -35.89
N VAL A 364 6.35 10.71 -37.10
CA VAL A 364 7.09 11.89 -37.49
C VAL A 364 6.09 13.04 -37.58
N THR A 365 6.39 14.15 -36.94
CA THR A 365 5.65 15.40 -37.07
C THR A 365 6.59 16.49 -37.57
N ARG A 366 6.04 17.53 -38.18
CA ARG A 366 6.83 18.68 -38.65
C ARG A 366 6.50 19.85 -37.74
N ASP A 367 7.54 20.50 -37.22
CA ASP A 367 7.45 21.71 -36.42
C ASP A 367 8.33 22.78 -37.09
N ASN A 368 7.71 23.68 -37.84
CA ASN A 368 8.38 24.69 -38.66
C ASN A 368 9.44 24.09 -39.63
N GLU A 369 10.72 24.40 -39.39
CA GLU A 369 11.89 23.97 -40.17
C GLU A 369 12.51 22.66 -39.66
N MET A 370 11.96 22.05 -38.61
CA MET A 370 12.47 20.79 -38.04
C MET A 370 11.42 19.66 -38.09
N TYR A 371 11.91 18.42 -38.10
CA TYR A 371 11.09 17.23 -37.92
C TYR A 371 11.23 16.69 -36.51
N VAL A 372 10.12 16.39 -35.85
CA VAL A 372 10.10 15.71 -34.55
C VAL A 372 9.76 14.24 -34.78
N VAL A 373 10.61 13.34 -34.30
CA VAL A 373 10.34 11.91 -34.30
C VAL A 373 9.99 11.48 -32.88
N HIS A 374 8.81 10.91 -32.71
CA HIS A 374 8.40 10.27 -31.47
C HIS A 374 8.52 8.76 -31.61
N SER A 375 9.31 8.14 -30.73
CA SER A 375 9.43 6.68 -30.67
C SER A 375 9.87 6.23 -29.28
N GLU A 376 9.01 5.48 -28.58
CA GLU A 376 9.28 5.01 -27.22
C GLU A 376 10.58 4.18 -27.15
N ARG A 377 10.91 3.47 -28.24
CA ARG A 377 12.13 2.66 -28.34
C ARG A 377 13.39 3.51 -28.48
N ILE A 378 13.38 4.52 -29.35
CA ILE A 378 14.56 5.37 -29.59
C ILE A 378 14.78 6.33 -28.44
N GLU A 379 13.72 6.93 -27.91
CA GLU A 379 13.82 7.80 -26.73
C GLU A 379 14.40 7.05 -25.53
N ARG A 380 13.95 5.81 -25.26
CA ARG A 380 14.57 4.94 -24.25
C ARG A 380 16.01 4.56 -24.56
N MET A 381 16.38 4.47 -25.84
CA MET A 381 17.77 4.19 -26.22
C MET A 381 18.66 5.41 -25.99
N LEU A 382 18.21 6.61 -26.40
CA LEU A 382 18.93 7.87 -26.23
C LEU A 382 19.17 8.21 -24.76
N LYS A 383 18.14 8.07 -23.91
CA LYS A 383 18.27 8.27 -22.45
C LYS A 383 19.33 7.36 -21.81
N ARG A 384 19.48 6.13 -22.34
CA ARG A 384 20.42 5.15 -21.82
C ARG A 384 21.79 5.21 -22.49
N MET A 385 21.96 5.88 -23.61
CA MET A 385 23.22 5.83 -24.36
C MET A 385 24.16 6.98 -23.94
N GLN A 386 25.46 6.68 -23.82
CA GLN A 386 26.47 7.73 -23.67
C GLN A 386 26.76 8.35 -25.04
N MET A 387 26.06 9.43 -25.38
CA MET A 387 26.08 10.10 -26.71
C MET A 387 27.36 10.91 -27.00
N ASN A 388 28.44 10.66 -26.26
CA ASN A 388 29.74 11.32 -26.44
C ASN A 388 30.71 10.53 -27.33
N SER A 389 30.29 9.37 -27.84
CA SER A 389 31.12 8.48 -28.68
C SER A 389 30.61 8.41 -30.12
N HIS A 390 31.54 8.23 -31.06
CA HIS A 390 31.19 8.02 -32.47
C HIS A 390 30.36 6.73 -32.65
N ASP A 391 30.68 5.68 -31.90
CA ASP A 391 29.95 4.40 -31.90
C ASP A 391 28.49 4.54 -31.46
N ALA A 392 28.19 5.44 -30.52
CA ALA A 392 26.82 5.74 -30.12
C ALA A 392 26.01 6.35 -31.27
N ILE A 393 26.59 7.30 -32.00
CA ILE A 393 25.97 7.95 -33.16
C ILE A 393 25.70 6.91 -34.27
N LEU A 394 26.69 6.06 -34.58
CA LEU A 394 26.53 4.99 -35.57
C LEU A 394 25.43 4.00 -35.19
N LYS A 395 25.35 3.63 -33.89
CA LYS A 395 24.29 2.74 -33.40
C LYS A 395 22.90 3.37 -33.49
N LEU A 396 22.78 4.66 -33.19
CA LEU A 396 21.53 5.41 -33.38
C LEU A 396 21.10 5.39 -34.85
N ALA A 397 22.00 5.77 -35.76
CA ALA A 397 21.74 5.80 -37.20
C ALA A 397 21.33 4.42 -37.75
N ARG A 398 22.03 3.35 -37.37
CA ARG A 398 21.67 1.97 -37.75
C ARG A 398 20.29 1.58 -37.23
N THR A 399 19.96 1.97 -36.00
CA THR A 399 18.64 1.66 -35.40
C THR A 399 17.51 2.41 -36.10
N MET A 400 17.69 3.71 -36.37
CA MET A 400 16.71 4.52 -37.12
C MET A 400 16.45 3.95 -38.53
N ARG A 401 17.51 3.53 -39.22
CA ARG A 401 17.43 2.89 -40.53
C ARG A 401 16.67 1.57 -40.48
N HIS A 402 16.99 0.69 -39.53
CA HIS A 402 16.28 -0.58 -39.34
C HIS A 402 14.80 -0.41 -38.99
N MET A 403 14.43 0.71 -38.35
CA MET A 403 13.05 1.05 -38.04
C MET A 403 12.31 1.75 -39.20
N GLY A 404 13.01 2.14 -40.27
CA GLY A 404 12.42 2.84 -41.42
C GLY A 404 12.18 4.34 -41.22
N ILE A 405 12.76 4.93 -40.17
CA ILE A 405 12.57 6.36 -39.84
C ILE A 405 13.23 7.25 -40.89
N ASP A 406 14.42 6.87 -41.35
CA ASP A 406 15.14 7.58 -42.42
C ASP A 406 14.29 7.66 -43.70
N GLU A 407 13.59 6.58 -44.06
CA GLU A 407 12.74 6.52 -45.25
C GLU A 407 11.49 7.41 -45.09
N GLU A 408 10.89 7.41 -43.91
CA GLU A 408 9.72 8.25 -43.63
C GLU A 408 10.07 9.74 -43.59
N LEU A 409 11.23 10.11 -43.02
CA LEU A 409 11.75 11.48 -43.05
C LEU A 409 11.92 11.97 -44.50
N ARG A 410 12.49 11.12 -45.38
CA ARG A 410 12.62 11.43 -46.82
C ARG A 410 11.26 11.59 -47.51
N LYS A 411 10.31 10.69 -47.25
CA LYS A 411 8.94 10.80 -47.82
C LYS A 411 8.26 12.11 -47.45
N ARG A 412 8.56 12.66 -46.28
CA ARG A 412 8.01 13.94 -45.81
C ARG A 412 8.78 15.16 -46.30
N GLY A 413 9.91 14.96 -46.99
CA GLY A 413 10.71 16.02 -47.58
C GLY A 413 11.81 16.56 -46.68
N ALA A 414 12.35 15.74 -45.76
CA ALA A 414 13.62 16.07 -45.10
C ALA A 414 14.77 15.97 -46.11
N THR A 415 15.53 17.06 -46.25
CA THR A 415 16.72 17.16 -47.10
C THR A 415 17.98 17.24 -46.25
N GLU A 416 19.16 17.14 -46.88
CA GLU A 416 20.42 17.34 -46.19
C GLU A 416 20.46 18.68 -45.41
N GLY A 417 20.93 18.64 -44.16
CA GLY A 417 20.97 19.78 -43.24
C GLY A 417 19.67 20.06 -42.49
N THR A 418 18.60 19.30 -42.73
CA THR A 418 17.34 19.47 -41.99
C THR A 418 17.51 19.05 -40.53
N ILE A 419 17.07 19.88 -39.58
CA ILE A 419 17.15 19.53 -38.15
C ILE A 419 16.08 18.49 -37.80
N VAL A 420 16.49 17.42 -37.14
CA VAL A 420 15.62 16.36 -36.60
C VAL A 420 15.76 16.32 -35.10
N ARG A 421 14.63 16.37 -34.39
CA ARG A 421 14.54 16.27 -32.93
C ARG A 421 13.94 14.92 -32.51
N ILE A 422 14.57 14.26 -31.54
CA ILE A 422 14.08 13.04 -30.88
C ILE A 422 14.23 13.20 -29.37
N GLY A 423 13.12 13.38 -28.65
CA GLY A 423 13.16 13.78 -27.24
C GLY A 423 13.93 15.10 -27.06
N ASP A 424 14.97 15.07 -26.23
CA ASP A 424 15.84 16.23 -25.95
C ASP A 424 17.05 16.33 -26.89
N PHE A 425 17.19 15.42 -27.86
CA PHE A 425 18.32 15.37 -28.78
C PHE A 425 17.96 15.97 -30.13
N GLU A 426 18.85 16.81 -30.67
CA GLU A 426 18.75 17.41 -32.00
C GLU A 426 19.99 17.06 -32.82
N PHE A 427 19.79 16.77 -34.10
CA PHE A 427 20.87 16.53 -35.05
C PHE A 427 20.44 16.89 -36.46
N GLU A 428 21.43 17.10 -37.35
CA GLU A 428 21.19 17.36 -38.76
C GLU A 428 20.98 16.05 -39.53
N PHE A 429 19.95 16.02 -40.36
CA PHE A 429 19.70 14.94 -41.30
C PHE A 429 20.73 14.98 -42.42
N VAL A 430 21.49 13.90 -42.58
CA VAL A 430 22.52 13.79 -43.62
C VAL A 430 22.04 12.83 -44.70
N GLU A 431 21.86 13.35 -45.92
CA GLU A 431 21.55 12.51 -47.08
C GLU A 431 22.82 11.75 -47.53
N GLY A 432 22.70 10.43 -47.71
CA GLY A 432 23.79 9.66 -48.34
C GLY A 432 24.94 9.22 -47.43
N SER A 433 24.71 9.03 -46.14
CA SER A 433 25.77 8.52 -45.26
C SER A 433 26.00 7.01 -45.43
N SER A 434 27.08 6.72 -46.15
CA SER A 434 27.91 5.51 -46.02
C SER A 434 28.43 5.38 -44.59
N TYR A 435 27.56 5.09 -43.64
CA TYR A 435 27.94 4.62 -42.31
C TYR A 435 28.20 3.11 -42.40
N TYR A 436 29.31 2.73 -43.05
CA TYR A 436 29.81 1.35 -43.01
C TYR A 436 30.78 1.21 -41.85
#